data_AF-A0A6P1DTA1-F1
#
_entry.id   AF-A0A6P1DTA1-F1
#
_cell.length_a   1.000
_cell.length_b   1.000
_cell.length_c   1.000
_cell.angle_alpha   90.00
_cell.angle_beta   90.00
_cell.angle_gamma   90.00
#
_symmetry.space_group_name_H-M   'P 1'
#
loop_
_entity.id
_entity.type
_entity.pdbx_description
1 polymer ?
#
loop_
_entity_poly.entity_id
_entity_poly.type
_entity_poly.pdbx_seq_one_letter_code
_entity_poly.pdbx_strand_id
1 'polypeptide(L)' 'MVIYQATGDLRKVALWLGHASMQTAEIYLQADPTEKLEAIESVVPPSLTRGHFNAPDRLIAQLREAAL' A
#
# COMPACT_ATOMS: atom_id res chain seq x y z
N MET A 1 -21.86 8.28 -20.48
CA MET A 1 -20.68 8.96 -19.89
C MET A 1 -20.17 8.05 -18.80
N VAL A 2 -19.06 7.33 -19.05
CA VAL A 2 -18.56 6.30 -18.12
C VAL A 2 -17.76 7.01 -17.04
N ILE A 3 -18.23 6.94 -15.79
CA ILE A 3 -17.57 7.52 -14.63
C ILE A 3 -16.57 6.48 -14.13
N TYR A 4 -15.28 6.76 -14.26
CA TYR A 4 -14.24 5.89 -13.72
C TYR A 4 -14.24 5.99 -12.19
N GLN A 5 -14.58 4.89 -11.53
CA GLN A 5 -14.79 4.84 -10.08
C GLN A 5 -13.47 4.88 -9.27
N ALA A 6 -12.30 5.04 -9.87
CA ALA A 6 -11.02 5.14 -9.15
C ALA A 6 -10.91 6.43 -8.32
N THR A 7 -11.40 6.43 -7.08
CA THR A 7 -11.18 7.44 -6.01
C THR A 7 -11.52 8.91 -6.36
N GLY A 8 -12.09 9.18 -7.54
CA GLY A 8 -12.47 10.49 -8.04
C GLY A 8 -11.36 11.33 -8.70
N ASP A 9 -10.08 10.90 -8.68
CA ASP A 9 -9.02 11.54 -9.47
C ASP A 9 -7.74 10.70 -9.53
N LEU A 10 -7.41 10.15 -10.70
CA LEU A 10 -6.19 9.38 -10.93
C LEU A 10 -4.91 10.19 -10.67
N ARG A 11 -4.97 11.53 -10.83
CA ARG A 11 -3.83 12.42 -10.56
C ARG A 11 -3.44 12.40 -9.09
N LYS A 12 -4.43 12.30 -8.18
CA LYS A 12 -4.17 12.23 -6.73
C LYS A 12 -3.50 10.92 -6.36
N VAL A 13 -3.94 9.81 -6.96
CA VAL A 13 -3.34 8.48 -6.77
C VAL A 13 -1.89 8.47 -7.28
N ALA A 14 -1.66 9.00 -8.48
CA ALA A 14 -0.33 9.12 -9.05
C ALA A 14 0.61 9.94 -8.16
N LEU A 15 0.12 11.06 -7.63
CA LEU A 15 0.89 11.94 -6.74
C LEU A 15 1.24 11.27 -5.40
N TRP A 16 0.27 10.64 -4.73
CA TRP A 16 0.50 10.00 -3.42
C TRP A 16 1.46 8.82 -3.48
N LEU A 17 1.49 8.11 -4.60
CA LEU A 17 2.37 6.96 -4.81
C LEU A 17 3.73 7.35 -5.43
N GLY A 18 3.97 8.64 -5.70
CA GLY A 18 5.24 9.13 -6.25
C GLY A 18 5.47 8.75 -7.73
N HIS A 19 4.41 8.51 -8.50
CA HIS A 19 4.52 8.21 -9.91
C HIS A 19 4.90 9.46 -10.72
N ALA A 20 5.89 9.32 -11.61
CA ALA A 20 6.33 10.39 -12.52
C ALA A 20 5.34 10.67 -13.67
N SER A 21 4.40 9.75 -13.94
CA SER A 21 3.36 9.89 -14.97
C SER A 21 2.05 9.25 -14.49
N MET A 22 0.92 9.73 -15.00
CA MET A 22 -0.39 9.12 -14.73
C MET A 22 -0.52 7.73 -15.34
N GLN A 23 0.17 7.44 -16.44
CA GLN A 23 0.11 6.13 -17.12
C GLN A 23 0.52 4.98 -16.20
N THR A 24 1.48 5.20 -15.30
CA THR A 24 1.90 4.17 -14.34
C THR A 24 0.89 3.93 -13.22
N ALA A 25 -0.07 4.84 -13.03
CA ALA A 25 -1.18 4.67 -12.10
C ALA A 25 -2.43 4.05 -12.78
N GLU A 26 -2.43 3.84 -14.10
CA GLU A 26 -3.60 3.31 -14.82
C GLU A 26 -3.97 1.88 -14.41
N ILE A 27 -3.04 1.14 -13.80
CA ILE A 27 -3.33 -0.17 -13.18
C ILE A 27 -4.45 -0.10 -12.13
N TYR A 28 -4.67 1.07 -11.51
CA TYR A 28 -5.71 1.29 -10.51
C TYR A 28 -7.10 1.61 -11.12
N LEU A 29 -7.22 1.75 -12.45
CA LEU A 29 -8.51 1.94 -13.13
C LEU A 29 -9.33 0.65 -13.24
N GLN A 30 -8.70 -0.52 -13.17
CA GLN A 30 -9.34 -1.82 -13.43
C GLN A 30 -10.06 -2.43 -12.22
N ALA A 31 -9.87 -1.86 -11.03
CA ALA A 31 -10.62 -2.27 -9.84
C ALA A 31 -11.63 -1.17 -9.52
N ASP A 32 -12.93 -1.49 -9.51
CA ASP A 32 -13.90 -0.64 -8.84
C ASP A 32 -13.49 -0.58 -7.36
N PRO A 33 -13.00 0.56 -6.85
CA PRO A 33 -12.56 0.65 -5.48
C PRO A 33 -13.73 0.48 -4.50
N THR A 34 -14.98 0.71 -4.92
CA THR A 34 -16.16 0.39 -4.10
C THR A 34 -16.27 -1.12 -3.89
N GLU A 35 -16.21 -1.91 -4.96
CA GLU A 35 -16.24 -3.37 -4.89
C GLU A 35 -15.05 -3.92 -4.08
N LYS A 36 -13.86 -3.34 -4.25
CA LYS A 36 -12.67 -3.72 -3.47
C LYS A 36 -12.80 -3.33 -1.99
N LEU A 37 -13.38 -2.16 -1.67
CA LEU A 37 -13.59 -1.73 -0.30
C LEU A 37 -14.66 -2.59 0.39
N GLU A 38 -15.78 -2.88 -0.28
CA GLU A 38 -16.80 -3.81 0.21
C GLU A 38 -16.22 -5.20 0.47
N ALA A 39 -15.34 -5.69 -0.42
CA ALA A 39 -14.62 -6.95 -0.20
C ALA A 39 -13.67 -6.90 1.02
N ILE A 40 -13.05 -5.76 1.30
CA ILE A 40 -12.19 -5.59 2.49
C ILE A 40 -13.03 -5.48 3.77
N GLU A 41 -14.13 -4.73 3.73
CA GLU A 41 -15.02 -4.50 4.87
C GLU A 41 -15.83 -5.76 5.24
N SER A 42 -16.17 -6.60 4.25
CA SER A 42 -16.85 -7.88 4.48
C SER A 42 -15.95 -8.97 5.06
N VAL A 43 -14.62 -8.77 5.04
CA VAL A 43 -13.68 -9.71 5.65
C VAL A 43 -13.44 -9.33 7.10
N VAL A 44 -13.80 -10.24 8.02
CA VAL A 44 -13.38 -10.13 9.42
C VAL A 44 -11.86 -10.25 9.47
N PRO A 45 -11.12 -9.22 9.91
CA PRO A 45 -9.67 -9.29 9.99
C PRO A 45 -9.29 -10.43 10.96
N PRO A 46 -8.32 -11.29 10.60
CA PRO A 46 -7.81 -12.27 11.54
C PRO A 46 -7.30 -11.54 12.79
N SER A 47 -7.54 -12.12 13.97
CA SER A 47 -7.01 -11.59 15.22
C SER A 47 -5.49 -11.68 15.22
N LEU A 48 -4.83 -10.61 14.77
CA LEU A 48 -3.37 -10.51 14.79
C LEU A 48 -2.94 -10.04 16.18
N THR A 49 -2.20 -10.90 16.89
CA THR A 49 -1.46 -10.45 18.07
C THR A 49 -0.30 -9.56 17.61
N ARG A 50 -0.11 -8.41 18.26
CA ARG A 50 1.06 -7.56 18.02
C ARG A 50 2.33 -8.39 18.27
N GLY A 51 3.07 -8.68 17.20
CA GLY A 51 4.40 -9.23 17.30
C GLY A 51 5.37 -8.17 17.83
N HIS A 52 6.25 -8.56 18.74
CA HIS A 52 7.42 -7.76 19.07
C HIS A 52 8.55 -8.16 18.13
N PHE A 53 9.01 -7.23 17.31
CA PHE A 53 10.17 -7.45 16.47
C PHE A 53 11.43 -7.46 17.35
N ASN A 54 12.05 -8.62 17.50
CA ASN A 54 13.38 -8.75 18.07
C ASN A 54 14.37 -8.83 16.91
N ALA A 55 15.11 -7.75 16.69
CA ALA A 55 16.19 -7.75 15.72
C ALA A 55 17.21 -8.84 16.11
N PRO A 56 17.60 -9.75 15.19
CA PRO A 56 18.61 -10.75 15.50
C PRO A 56 19.94 -10.06 15.80
N ASP A 57 20.72 -10.60 16.74
CA ASP A 57 22.00 -10.01 17.17
C ASP A 57 22.94 -9.71 16.00
N ARG A 58 22.92 -10.55 14.96
CA ARG A 58 23.69 -10.34 13.74
C ARG A 58 23.31 -9.06 12.98
N LEU A 59 22.02 -8.70 12.94
CA LEU A 59 21.55 -7.46 12.32
C LEU A 59 22.03 -6.24 13.12
N ILE A 60 21.94 -6.30 14.44
CA ILE A 60 22.43 -5.23 15.32
C ILE A 60 23.95 -5.06 15.16
N ALA A 61 24.70 -6.16 15.07
CA ALA A 61 26.14 -6.13 14.83
C ALA A 61 26.50 -5.47 13.49
N GLN A 62 25.84 -5.86 12.40
CA GLN A 62 26.06 -5.28 11.07
C GLN A 62 25.75 -3.78 11.02
N LEU A 63 24.66 -3.35 11.66
CA LEU A 63 24.29 -1.92 11.71
C LEU A 63 25.27 -1.09 12.55
N ARG A 64 25.85 -1.67 13.61
CA ARG A 64 26.89 -1.00 14.41
C ARG A 64 28.20 -0.86 13.66
N GLU A 65 28.61 -1.88 12.91
CA GLU A 65 29.80 -1.83 12.06
C GLU A 65 29.65 -0.82 10.93
N ALA A 66 28.47 -0.76 10.30
CA ALA A 66 28.19 0.19 9.21
C ALA A 66 28.07 1.66 9.68
N ALA A 67 27.94 1.89 10.99
CA ALA A 67 27.86 3.23 11.58
C ALA A 67 29.23 3.81 11.99
N LEU A 68 30.32 3.07 11.77
CA LEU A 68 31.72 3.49 11.94
C LEU A 68 32.35 3.85 10.59
#